data_AF-A0A2I3HW27-F1
#
_entry.id   AF-A0A2I3HW27-F1
#
_cell.length_a   1.000
_cell.length_b   1.000
_cell.length_c   1.000
_cell.angle_alpha   90.00
_cell.angle_beta   90.00
_cell.angle_gamma   90.00
#
_symmetry.space_group_name_H-M   'P 1'
#
loop_
_entity.id
_entity.type
_entity.pdbx_description
1 polymer ?
#
loop_
_entity_poly.entity_id
_entity_poly.type
_entity_poly.pdbx_seq_one_letter_code
_entity_poly.pdbx_strand_id
1 'polypeptide(L)'
;MEESEPERKRARTDEMPAGGSRSEAEDEDDEDYVPYVPLRQRRQLLLQKLLQRRRKGAAEEEQQDSGSEPRGDEDDIPLGPQSNVSLLDQHQHLKEKAEARKESAKEKQLKEEEKILESVAEGRALMSVKEMAKGITYDDPIKTSWTPPRYVLSMSEERHERVRKKYHILVEGDGIPPPIKSFKEMKFPAGVVPVLQALGL
;
A
#
# COMPACT_ATOMS: atom_id res chain seq x y z
N MET A 1 6.78 13.67 -50.40
CA MET A 1 7.07 13.30 -49.00
C MET A 1 6.03 12.25 -48.64
N GLU A 2 6.32 10.98 -48.46
CA GLU A 2 7.56 10.29 -48.08
C GLU A 2 7.84 9.12 -49.03
N GLU A 3 9.10 8.97 -49.42
CA GLU A 3 9.63 7.84 -50.17
C GLU A 3 9.97 6.67 -49.23
N SER A 4 9.60 5.47 -49.67
CA SER A 4 9.89 4.16 -49.09
C SER A 4 11.38 3.80 -49.15
N GLU A 5 11.98 3.39 -48.02
CA GLU A 5 13.31 2.77 -47.98
C GLU A 5 13.24 1.24 -48.15
N PRO A 6 14.04 0.62 -49.05
CA PRO A 6 14.15 -0.83 -49.16
C PRO A 6 15.35 -1.44 -48.42
N GLU A 7 15.11 -2.66 -47.93
CA GLU A 7 16.00 -3.54 -47.17
C GLU A 7 17.37 -3.80 -47.82
N ARG A 8 18.45 -3.78 -47.00
CA ARG A 8 19.80 -4.19 -47.42
C ARG A 8 20.24 -5.47 -46.72
N LYS A 9 20.19 -6.58 -47.46
CA LYS A 9 20.81 -7.87 -47.14
C LYS A 9 22.34 -7.73 -47.17
N ARG A 10 23.05 -8.17 -46.13
CA ARG A 10 24.52 -8.32 -46.15
C ARG A 10 24.87 -9.79 -45.98
N ALA A 11 25.40 -10.37 -47.05
CA ALA A 11 26.04 -11.67 -47.08
C ALA A 11 27.35 -11.64 -46.29
N ARG A 12 27.65 -12.71 -45.54
CA ARG A 12 28.93 -12.90 -44.84
C ARG A 12 29.79 -13.84 -45.69
N THR A 13 30.97 -13.35 -46.04
CA THR A 13 32.02 -13.99 -46.83
C THR A 13 32.73 -15.07 -46.02
N ASP A 14 32.90 -16.26 -46.61
CA ASP A 14 33.92 -17.25 -46.26
C ASP A 14 35.32 -16.74 -46.68
N GLU A 15 36.37 -17.14 -45.95
CA GLU A 15 37.68 -17.67 -46.43
C GLU A 15 38.66 -17.86 -45.23
N MET A 16 39.15 -19.10 -45.05
CA MET A 16 40.29 -19.55 -44.21
C MET A 16 41.58 -19.64 -45.10
N PRO A 17 42.74 -20.30 -44.78
CA PRO A 17 43.44 -20.75 -43.54
C PRO A 17 44.99 -20.45 -43.54
N ALA A 18 45.73 -20.80 -42.47
CA ALA A 18 47.15 -21.30 -42.44
C ALA A 18 47.62 -21.40 -40.95
N GLY A 19 47.86 -22.56 -40.33
CA GLY A 19 49.06 -23.44 -40.43
C GLY A 19 50.27 -22.81 -39.73
N GLY A 20 50.93 -23.29 -38.67
CA GLY A 20 50.95 -24.54 -37.90
C GLY A 20 52.39 -24.75 -37.39
N SER A 21 52.66 -24.79 -36.07
CA SER A 21 53.88 -25.36 -35.48
C SER A 21 53.71 -25.65 -33.99
N ARG A 22 54.33 -26.76 -33.57
CA ARG A 22 53.99 -27.70 -32.51
C ARG A 22 54.88 -27.51 -31.27
N SER A 23 54.32 -27.59 -30.07
CA SER A 23 55.00 -28.10 -28.87
C SER A 23 53.97 -28.61 -27.87
N GLU A 24 54.17 -29.86 -27.45
CA GLU A 24 53.36 -30.65 -26.51
C GLU A 24 53.01 -29.88 -25.22
N ALA A 25 51.71 -29.72 -24.98
CA ALA A 25 51.15 -29.45 -23.67
C ALA A 25 50.19 -30.60 -23.39
N GLU A 26 50.45 -31.29 -22.28
CA GLU A 26 49.73 -32.45 -21.79
C GLU A 26 48.26 -32.06 -21.58
N ASP A 27 47.35 -32.82 -22.20
CA ASP A 27 45.90 -32.61 -22.17
C ASP A 27 45.35 -32.86 -20.75
N GLU A 28 45.22 -31.80 -19.94
CA GLU A 28 44.48 -31.80 -18.66
C GLU A 28 42.97 -31.51 -18.84
N ASP A 29 42.45 -31.52 -20.07
CA ASP A 29 41.04 -31.23 -20.40
C ASP A 29 40.18 -32.50 -20.66
N ASP A 30 40.67 -33.70 -20.33
CA ASP A 30 39.91 -34.96 -20.50
C ASP A 30 38.86 -35.22 -19.41
N GLU A 31 38.87 -34.46 -18.31
CA GLU A 31 37.99 -34.70 -17.15
C GLU A 31 36.54 -34.22 -17.34
N ASP A 32 36.25 -33.42 -18.37
CA ASP A 32 34.91 -32.90 -18.70
C ASP A 32 34.29 -33.53 -19.97
N TYR A 33 34.81 -34.69 -20.42
CA TYR A 33 34.24 -35.40 -21.55
C TYR A 33 32.86 -35.98 -21.22
N VAL A 34 31.80 -35.31 -21.69
CA VAL A 34 30.44 -35.86 -21.67
C VAL A 34 30.22 -36.70 -22.93
N PRO A 35 30.09 -38.04 -22.82
CA PRO A 35 29.91 -38.89 -23.98
C PRO A 35 28.71 -38.46 -24.82
N TYR A 36 28.90 -38.37 -26.14
CA TYR A 36 27.83 -38.00 -27.05
C TYR A 36 26.70 -39.05 -27.00
N VAL A 37 25.59 -38.67 -26.38
CA VAL A 37 24.35 -39.45 -26.41
C VAL A 37 23.56 -39.07 -27.66
N PRO A 38 23.26 -40.01 -28.58
CA PRO A 38 22.43 -39.76 -29.74
C PRO A 38 21.13 -39.04 -29.37
N LEU A 39 20.73 -38.07 -30.20
CA LEU A 39 19.58 -37.20 -29.93
C LEU A 39 18.29 -37.97 -29.60
N ARG A 40 18.10 -39.16 -30.17
CA ARG A 40 16.97 -40.05 -29.87
C ARG A 40 16.98 -40.54 -28.43
N GLN A 41 18.12 -41.01 -27.93
CA GLN A 41 18.29 -41.45 -26.54
C GLN A 41 18.16 -40.27 -25.56
N ARG A 42 18.71 -39.10 -25.91
CA ARG A 42 18.56 -37.89 -25.08
C ARG A 42 17.08 -37.51 -24.90
N ARG A 43 16.29 -37.56 -25.98
CA ARG A 43 14.83 -37.31 -25.91
C ARG A 43 14.11 -38.37 -25.07
N GLN A 44 14.48 -39.65 -25.21
CA GLN A 44 13.86 -40.74 -24.46
C GLN A 44 14.14 -40.64 -22.95
N LEU A 45 15.38 -40.32 -22.56
CA LEU A 45 15.77 -40.11 -21.16
C LEU A 45 15.03 -38.91 -20.53
N LEU A 46 14.86 -37.83 -21.28
CA LEU A 46 14.13 -36.65 -20.83
C LEU A 46 12.64 -36.98 -20.60
N LEU A 47 12.04 -37.77 -21.50
CA LEU A 47 10.68 -38.26 -21.35
C LEU A 47 10.52 -39.16 -20.12
N GLN A 48 11.47 -40.08 -19.90
CA GLN A 48 11.48 -40.98 -18.75
C GLN A 48 11.63 -40.20 -17.43
N LYS A 49 12.52 -39.20 -17.39
CA LYS A 49 12.70 -38.31 -16.24
C LYS A 49 11.44 -37.51 -15.92
N LEU A 50 10.73 -37.04 -16.97
CA LEU A 50 9.44 -36.37 -16.81
C LEU A 50 8.38 -37.31 -16.22
N LEU A 51 8.29 -38.54 -16.71
CA LEU A 51 7.36 -39.56 -16.19
C LEU A 51 7.66 -39.93 -14.74
N GLN A 52 8.94 -40.05 -14.37
CA GLN A 52 9.35 -40.31 -12.98
C GLN A 52 8.99 -39.13 -12.07
N ARG A 53 9.19 -37.88 -12.52
CA ARG A 53 8.79 -36.69 -11.75
C ARG A 53 7.28 -36.63 -11.52
N ARG A 54 6.48 -36.99 -12.53
CA ARG A 54 5.01 -37.06 -12.39
C ARG A 54 4.57 -38.14 -11.41
N ARG A 55 5.21 -39.32 -11.43
CA ARG A 55 4.93 -40.39 -10.45
C ARG A 55 5.33 -40.01 -9.03
N LYS A 56 6.40 -39.23 -8.86
CA LYS A 56 6.85 -38.75 -7.54
C LYS A 56 5.91 -37.69 -6.97
N GLY A 57 5.42 -36.76 -7.80
CA GLY A 57 4.42 -35.77 -7.38
C GLY A 57 3.09 -36.40 -6.92
N ALA A 58 2.63 -37.45 -7.59
CA ALA A 58 1.40 -38.15 -7.19
C ALA A 58 1.54 -38.93 -5.87
N ALA A 59 2.75 -39.33 -5.47
CA ALA A 59 2.99 -40.05 -4.22
C ALA A 59 3.13 -39.14 -2.99
N GLU A 60 3.45 -37.85 -3.20
CA GLU A 60 3.55 -36.86 -2.11
C GLU A 60 2.19 -36.21 -1.80
N GLU A 61 1.22 -36.22 -2.74
CA GLU A 61 -0.13 -35.67 -2.53
C GLU A 61 -1.04 -36.55 -1.66
N GLU A 62 -0.79 -37.86 -1.53
CA GLU A 62 -1.65 -38.76 -0.73
C GLU A 62 -1.45 -38.64 0.81
N GLN A 63 -0.44 -37.91 1.30
CA GLN A 63 -0.11 -37.87 2.74
C GLN A 63 -0.48 -36.55 3.47
N GLN A 64 -1.12 -35.56 2.82
CA GLN A 64 -1.41 -34.26 3.45
C GLN A 64 -2.90 -33.81 3.42
N ASP A 65 -3.87 -34.71 3.28
CA ASP A 65 -5.31 -34.34 3.37
C ASP A 65 -5.97 -34.84 4.66
N SER A 66 -5.58 -34.25 5.79
CA SER A 66 -6.34 -34.28 7.05
C SER A 66 -6.09 -33.00 7.83
N GLY A 67 -6.57 -31.89 7.28
CA GLY A 67 -6.62 -30.58 7.92
C GLY A 67 -7.85 -29.83 7.41
N SER A 68 -8.94 -29.88 8.18
CA SER A 68 -10.20 -29.22 7.86
C SER A 68 -10.07 -27.70 7.93
N GLU A 69 -9.89 -27.07 6.79
CA GLU A 69 -10.19 -25.64 6.54
C GLU A 69 -11.50 -25.56 5.72
N PRO A 70 -12.29 -24.48 5.83
CA PRO A 70 -13.57 -24.39 5.12
C PRO A 70 -13.29 -24.28 3.62
N ARG A 71 -13.40 -25.40 2.92
CA ARG A 71 -13.38 -25.50 1.45
C ARG A 71 -14.59 -24.73 0.90
N GLY A 72 -14.38 -23.44 0.64
CA GLY A 72 -15.26 -22.63 -0.20
C GLY A 72 -14.65 -22.53 -1.60
N ASP A 73 -15.23 -23.29 -2.53
CA ASP A 73 -15.09 -23.12 -3.99
C ASP A 73 -13.68 -23.35 -4.60
N GLU A 74 -13.01 -24.43 -4.20
CA GLU A 74 -11.83 -24.95 -4.94
C GLU A 74 -12.22 -25.87 -6.11
N ASP A 75 -13.47 -26.31 -6.18
CA ASP A 75 -13.96 -27.29 -7.15
C ASP A 75 -14.27 -26.71 -8.55
N ASP A 76 -14.19 -25.39 -8.73
CA ASP A 76 -14.67 -24.70 -9.95
C ASP A 76 -13.55 -24.26 -10.91
N ILE A 77 -12.34 -24.78 -10.74
CA ILE A 77 -11.29 -24.70 -11.76
C ILE A 77 -11.35 -26.02 -12.54
N PRO A 78 -11.75 -26.03 -13.82
CA PRO A 78 -11.75 -27.25 -14.62
C PRO A 78 -10.31 -27.79 -14.74
N LEU A 79 -9.92 -28.74 -13.89
CA LEU A 79 -8.63 -29.44 -13.89
C LEU A 79 -8.52 -30.47 -15.04
N GLY A 80 -9.36 -30.35 -16.06
CA GLY A 80 -9.36 -31.20 -17.26
C GLY A 80 -8.62 -30.55 -18.43
N PRO A 81 -8.05 -31.33 -19.37
CA PRO A 81 -7.40 -30.78 -20.57
C PRO A 81 -8.43 -29.99 -21.40
N GLN A 82 -8.37 -28.66 -21.35
CA GLN A 82 -9.18 -27.79 -22.20
C GLN A 82 -8.54 -27.74 -23.59
N SER A 83 -8.86 -28.71 -24.46
CA SER A 83 -8.26 -28.84 -25.80
C SER A 83 -8.59 -27.69 -26.76
N ASN A 84 -9.58 -26.86 -26.41
CA ASN A 84 -10.16 -25.86 -27.30
C ASN A 84 -9.64 -24.43 -27.06
N VAL A 85 -8.73 -24.25 -26.10
CA VAL A 85 -8.18 -22.92 -25.73
C VAL A 85 -6.65 -22.98 -25.69
N SER A 86 -6.02 -21.91 -26.18
CA SER A 86 -4.57 -21.79 -26.24
C SER A 86 -3.96 -21.80 -24.83
N LEU A 87 -2.79 -22.42 -24.67
CA LEU A 87 -2.10 -22.50 -23.38
C LEU A 87 -1.71 -21.12 -22.82
N LEU A 88 -1.45 -20.15 -23.70
CA LEU A 88 -1.24 -18.75 -23.32
C LEU A 88 -2.49 -18.12 -22.72
N ASP A 89 -3.65 -18.43 -23.31
CA ASP A 89 -4.95 -17.92 -22.88
C ASP A 89 -5.38 -18.53 -21.54
N GLN A 90 -5.11 -19.83 -21.34
CA GLN A 90 -5.28 -20.49 -20.04
C GLN A 90 -4.43 -19.84 -18.95
N HIS A 91 -3.18 -19.47 -19.25
CA HIS A 91 -2.31 -18.79 -18.30
C HIS A 91 -2.85 -17.41 -17.93
N GLN A 92 -3.30 -16.65 -18.92
CA GLN A 92 -3.89 -15.34 -18.67
C GLN A 92 -5.15 -15.45 -17.81
N HIS A 93 -6.03 -16.41 -18.11
CA HIS A 93 -7.24 -16.65 -17.32
C HIS A 93 -6.93 -17.11 -15.88
N LEU A 94 -5.89 -17.92 -15.68
CA LEU A 94 -5.43 -18.29 -14.34
C LEU A 94 -4.82 -17.10 -13.59
N LYS A 95 -4.11 -16.21 -14.29
CA LYS A 95 -3.54 -14.99 -13.72
C LYS A 95 -4.64 -14.01 -13.30
N GLU A 96 -5.63 -13.78 -14.16
CA GLU A 96 -6.80 -12.94 -13.86
C GLU A 96 -7.60 -13.50 -12.68
N LYS A 97 -7.83 -14.83 -12.62
CA LYS A 97 -8.48 -15.46 -11.46
C LYS A 97 -7.67 -15.32 -10.17
N ALA A 98 -6.34 -15.41 -10.24
CA ALA A 98 -5.47 -15.23 -9.08
C ALA A 98 -5.40 -13.76 -8.63
N GLU A 99 -5.42 -12.82 -9.57
CA GLU A 99 -5.47 -11.39 -9.29
C GLU A 99 -6.82 -10.99 -8.69
N ALA A 100 -7.95 -11.45 -9.25
CA ALA A 100 -9.29 -11.24 -8.69
C ALA A 100 -9.43 -11.80 -7.26
N ARG A 101 -8.83 -12.96 -6.96
CA ARG A 101 -8.79 -13.53 -5.59
C ARG A 101 -7.93 -12.70 -4.64
N LYS A 102 -6.78 -12.19 -5.10
CA LYS A 102 -5.91 -11.31 -4.30
C LYS A 102 -6.56 -9.94 -4.06
N GLU A 103 -7.29 -9.44 -5.05
CA GLU A 103 -8.07 -8.21 -4.94
C GLU A 103 -9.24 -8.41 -3.97
N SER A 104 -9.98 -9.52 -4.01
CA SER A 104 -11.09 -9.75 -3.09
C SER A 104 -10.64 -9.89 -1.63
N ALA A 105 -9.48 -10.53 -1.38
CA ALA A 105 -8.89 -10.63 -0.05
C ALA A 105 -8.47 -9.25 0.49
N LYS A 106 -7.84 -8.41 -0.34
CA LYS A 106 -7.45 -7.04 0.03
C LYS A 106 -8.64 -6.13 0.24
N GLU A 107 -9.67 -6.25 -0.59
CA GLU A 107 -10.90 -5.47 -0.45
C GLU A 107 -11.63 -5.81 0.86
N LYS A 108 -11.64 -7.09 1.24
CA LYS A 108 -12.19 -7.52 2.52
C LYS A 108 -11.41 -6.95 3.70
N GLN A 109 -10.08 -6.93 3.63
CA GLN A 109 -9.22 -6.32 4.65
C GLN A 109 -9.48 -4.81 4.77
N LEU A 110 -9.58 -4.10 3.65
CA LEU A 110 -9.88 -2.66 3.66
C LEU A 110 -11.23 -2.36 4.30
N LYS A 111 -12.27 -3.16 4.02
CA LYS A 111 -13.59 -3.01 4.66
C LYS A 111 -13.55 -3.30 6.16
N GLU A 112 -12.77 -4.29 6.58
CA GLU A 112 -12.59 -4.60 8.01
C GLU A 112 -11.82 -3.49 8.74
N GLU A 113 -10.75 -2.96 8.13
CA GLU A 113 -9.98 -1.83 8.65
C GLU A 113 -10.84 -0.56 8.75
N GLU A 114 -11.64 -0.25 7.73
CA GLU A 114 -12.56 0.89 7.72
C GLU A 114 -13.61 0.78 8.83
N LYS A 115 -14.21 -0.40 9.02
CA LYS A 115 -15.18 -0.65 10.09
C LYS A 115 -14.58 -0.47 11.48
N ILE A 116 -13.32 -0.87 11.67
CA ILE A 116 -12.61 -0.63 12.93
C ILE A 116 -12.39 0.87 13.13
N LEU A 117 -12.00 1.61 12.10
CA LEU A 117 -11.82 3.07 12.17
C LEU A 117 -13.14 3.80 12.48
N GLU A 118 -14.24 3.40 11.87
CA GLU A 118 -15.58 3.98 12.10
C GLU A 118 -16.01 3.79 13.56
N SER A 119 -15.90 2.56 14.08
CA SER A 119 -16.28 2.26 15.48
C SER A 119 -15.45 3.03 16.51
N VAL A 120 -14.19 3.34 16.21
CA VAL A 120 -13.30 4.11 17.08
C VAL A 120 -13.59 5.62 17.01
N ALA A 121 -14.03 6.11 15.85
CA ALA A 121 -14.36 7.51 15.63
C ALA A 121 -15.64 7.95 16.36
N GLU A 122 -16.66 7.10 16.43
CA GLU A 122 -17.95 7.42 17.06
C GLU A 122 -17.84 7.71 18.56
N GLY A 123 -16.91 7.07 19.28
CA GLY A 123 -16.83 7.14 20.74
C GLY A 123 -15.91 8.23 21.30
N ARG A 124 -15.03 8.83 20.48
CA ARG A 124 -13.93 9.67 20.98
C ARG A 124 -13.73 10.92 20.13
N ALA A 125 -14.60 11.91 20.36
CA ALA A 125 -14.38 13.25 19.83
C ALA A 125 -13.08 13.85 20.42
N LEU A 126 -12.32 14.59 19.60
CA LEU A 126 -11.10 15.35 19.97
C LEU A 126 -9.78 14.58 20.10
N MET A 127 -9.75 13.25 19.90
CA MET A 127 -8.50 12.49 19.88
C MET A 127 -8.27 11.81 18.52
N SER A 128 -7.06 11.94 17.97
CA SER A 128 -6.70 11.21 16.74
C SER A 128 -6.44 9.72 17.03
N VAL A 129 -6.70 8.84 16.06
CA VAL A 129 -6.34 7.40 16.13
C VAL A 129 -4.85 7.21 16.45
N LYS A 130 -3.99 8.08 15.90
CA LYS A 130 -2.54 8.05 16.17
C LYS A 130 -2.21 8.40 17.62
N GLU A 131 -2.98 9.29 18.24
CA GLU A 131 -2.78 9.69 19.64
C GLU A 131 -3.31 8.61 20.58
N MET A 132 -4.45 8.01 20.24
CA MET A 132 -5.03 6.88 20.97
C MET A 132 -4.12 5.66 20.97
N ALA A 133 -3.57 5.27 19.81
CA ALA A 133 -2.65 4.13 19.72
C ALA A 133 -1.37 4.34 20.52
N LYS A 134 -0.95 5.61 20.68
CA LYS A 134 0.20 6.00 21.49
C LYS A 134 -0.13 6.23 22.96
N GLY A 135 -1.41 6.12 23.36
CA GLY A 135 -1.87 6.38 24.72
C GLY A 135 -1.66 7.83 25.19
N ILE A 136 -1.58 8.78 24.25
CA ILE A 136 -1.37 10.20 24.59
C ILE A 136 -2.69 10.76 25.10
N THR A 137 -2.69 11.27 26.33
CA THR A 137 -3.81 11.98 26.95
C THR A 137 -3.37 13.41 27.23
N TYR A 138 -4.26 14.37 26.99
CA TYR A 138 -4.00 15.79 27.25
C TYR A 138 -4.85 16.22 28.45
N ASP A 139 -4.24 16.28 29.63
CA ASP A 139 -4.90 16.76 30.85
C ASP A 139 -4.83 18.29 30.97
N ASP A 140 -3.77 18.90 30.43
CA ASP A 140 -3.54 20.34 30.53
C ASP A 140 -4.27 21.12 29.43
N PRO A 141 -4.88 22.28 29.77
CA PRO A 141 -5.49 23.15 28.77
C PRO A 141 -4.44 23.70 27.81
N ILE A 142 -4.81 23.84 26.54
CA ILE A 142 -3.96 24.40 25.49
C ILE A 142 -3.54 25.82 25.89
N LYS A 143 -2.23 26.08 25.84
CA LYS A 143 -1.67 27.41 26.10
C LYS A 143 -2.06 28.35 24.94
N THR A 144 -3.03 29.23 25.19
CA THR A 144 -3.42 30.26 24.23
C THR A 144 -2.47 31.45 24.31
N SER A 145 -2.22 32.12 23.18
CA SER A 145 -1.40 33.34 23.10
C SER A 145 -2.21 34.62 23.36
N TRP A 146 -3.53 34.50 23.46
CA TRP A 146 -4.41 35.63 23.70
C TRP A 146 -4.47 35.96 25.18
N THR A 147 -4.25 37.24 25.51
CA THR A 147 -4.36 37.74 26.87
C THR A 147 -5.22 38.99 26.85
N PRO A 148 -6.28 39.09 27.68
CA PRO A 148 -7.12 40.27 27.72
C PRO A 148 -6.33 41.53 28.13
N PRO A 149 -6.82 42.74 27.80
CA PRO A 149 -6.15 43.98 28.21
C PRO A 149 -5.95 44.06 29.72
N ARG A 150 -4.78 44.56 30.14
CA ARG A 150 -4.42 44.68 31.57
C ARG A 150 -5.45 45.50 32.35
N TYR A 151 -5.97 46.57 31.78
CA TYR A 151 -6.96 47.41 32.47
C TYR A 151 -8.29 46.69 32.72
N VAL A 152 -8.64 45.68 31.89
CA VAL A 152 -9.86 44.86 32.06
C VAL A 152 -9.65 43.84 33.15
N LEU A 153 -8.47 43.21 33.18
CA LEU A 153 -8.06 42.27 34.23
C LEU A 153 -7.95 42.94 35.61
N SER A 154 -7.51 44.20 35.67
CA SER A 154 -7.37 44.93 36.93
C SER A 154 -8.68 45.51 37.47
N MET A 155 -9.81 45.35 36.78
CA MET A 155 -11.10 45.80 37.30
C MET A 155 -11.62 44.84 38.36
N SER A 156 -12.53 45.32 39.23
CA SER A 156 -13.21 44.46 40.19
C SER A 156 -14.13 43.45 39.53
N GLU A 157 -14.20 42.26 40.12
CA GLU A 157 -15.10 41.18 39.68
C GLU A 157 -16.57 41.60 39.72
N GLU A 158 -16.98 42.44 40.68
CA GLU A 158 -18.34 42.99 40.72
C GLU A 158 -18.71 43.74 39.42
N ARG A 159 -17.76 44.47 38.83
CA ARG A 159 -18.00 45.18 37.56
C ARG A 159 -18.18 44.17 36.44
N HIS A 160 -17.42 43.08 36.43
CA HIS A 160 -17.57 41.98 35.47
C HIS A 160 -18.94 41.29 35.64
N GLU A 161 -19.34 40.99 36.88
CA GLU A 161 -20.63 40.39 37.24
C GLU A 161 -21.81 41.25 36.77
N ARG A 162 -21.75 42.57 37.01
CA ARG A 162 -22.77 43.52 36.54
C ARG A 162 -22.93 43.46 35.01
N VAL A 163 -21.83 43.31 34.29
CA VAL A 163 -21.85 43.17 32.83
C VAL A 163 -22.44 41.82 32.44
N ARG A 164 -22.01 40.72 33.07
CA ARG A 164 -22.57 39.38 32.82
C ARG A 164 -24.08 39.37 33.04
N LYS A 165 -24.55 39.92 34.15
CA LYS A 165 -25.99 40.04 34.47
C LYS A 165 -26.74 40.91 33.47
N LYS A 166 -26.17 42.06 33.06
CA LYS A 166 -26.78 42.96 32.08
C LYS A 166 -27.00 42.29 30.72
N TYR A 167 -26.07 41.45 30.29
CA TYR A 167 -26.13 40.74 29.01
C TYR A 167 -26.61 39.28 29.15
N HIS A 168 -27.14 38.89 30.32
CA HIS A 168 -27.62 37.54 30.60
C HIS A 168 -26.61 36.42 30.26
N ILE A 169 -25.33 36.69 30.52
CA ILE A 169 -24.24 35.74 30.29
C ILE A 169 -24.19 34.78 31.49
N LEU A 170 -24.50 33.52 31.24
CA LEU A 170 -24.27 32.41 32.16
C LEU A 170 -22.86 31.86 31.90
N VAL A 171 -22.09 31.66 32.96
CA VAL A 171 -20.74 31.08 32.84
C VAL A 171 -20.58 29.96 33.84
N GLU A 172 -20.03 28.85 33.37
CA GLU A 172 -19.70 27.66 34.15
C GLU A 172 -18.22 27.30 33.91
N GLY A 173 -17.59 26.70 34.93
CA GLY A 173 -16.19 26.28 34.88
C GLY A 173 -15.21 27.23 35.58
N ASP A 174 -13.94 26.83 35.59
CA ASP A 174 -12.84 27.54 36.23
C ASP A 174 -12.10 28.48 35.26
N GLY A 175 -11.52 29.57 35.77
CA GLY A 175 -10.68 30.48 34.98
C GLY A 175 -11.47 31.38 34.00
N ILE A 176 -12.62 31.88 34.43
CA ILE A 176 -13.54 32.63 33.58
C ILE A 176 -12.94 34.00 33.18
N PRO A 177 -12.76 34.29 31.88
CA PRO A 177 -12.23 35.58 31.44
C PRO A 177 -13.22 36.74 31.73
N PRO A 178 -12.72 37.97 31.86
CA PRO A 178 -13.56 39.13 32.07
C PRO A 178 -14.35 39.47 30.79
N PRO A 179 -15.61 39.93 30.90
CA PRO A 179 -16.42 40.29 29.74
C PRO A 179 -15.92 41.58 29.08
N ILE A 180 -15.70 41.55 27.76
CA ILE A 180 -15.26 42.68 26.95
C ILE A 180 -16.42 43.14 26.06
N LYS A 181 -16.70 44.45 26.05
CA LYS A 181 -17.90 45.01 25.38
C LYS A 181 -17.67 45.46 23.95
N SER A 182 -16.43 45.77 23.58
CA SER A 182 -16.09 46.34 22.27
C SER A 182 -14.97 45.56 21.61
N PHE A 183 -15.07 45.35 20.30
CA PHE A 183 -14.05 44.70 19.49
C PHE A 183 -12.70 45.43 19.53
N LYS A 184 -12.69 46.75 19.72
CA LYS A 184 -11.46 47.53 19.89
C LYS A 184 -10.65 47.09 21.11
N GLU A 185 -11.36 46.69 22.18
CA GLU A 185 -10.77 46.29 23.45
C GLU A 185 -10.37 44.81 23.47
N MET A 186 -10.78 44.01 22.48
CA MET A 186 -10.49 42.58 22.42
C MET A 186 -9.04 42.25 21.96
N LYS A 187 -8.20 43.27 21.72
CA LYS A 187 -6.80 43.14 21.26
C LYS A 187 -6.66 42.30 19.97
N PHE A 188 -7.56 42.50 19.02
CA PHE A 188 -7.39 41.93 17.69
C PHE A 188 -6.19 42.57 16.96
N PRO A 189 -5.58 41.86 15.99
CA PRO A 189 -4.62 42.46 15.09
C PRO A 189 -5.18 43.73 14.43
N ALA A 190 -4.33 44.72 14.20
CA ALA A 190 -4.74 46.04 13.70
C ALA A 190 -5.53 45.99 12.37
N GLY A 191 -5.29 44.97 11.54
CA GLY A 191 -6.02 44.77 10.28
C GLY A 191 -7.46 44.27 10.44
N VAL A 192 -7.82 43.67 11.58
CA VAL A 192 -9.14 43.06 11.79
C VAL A 192 -10.17 44.07 12.27
N VAL A 193 -9.78 45.00 13.14
CA VAL A 193 -10.70 45.99 13.74
C VAL A 193 -11.40 46.87 12.68
N PRO A 194 -10.73 47.38 11.64
CA PRO A 194 -11.39 48.16 10.59
C PRO A 194 -12.42 47.33 9.80
N VAL A 195 -12.12 46.05 9.58
CA VAL A 195 -13.02 45.13 8.86
C VAL A 195 -14.29 44.89 9.68
N LEU A 196 -14.16 44.66 11.00
CA LEU A 196 -15.30 44.50 11.89
C LEU A 196 -16.18 45.76 11.91
N GLN A 197 -15.55 46.93 12.00
CA GLN A 197 -16.27 48.22 11.95
C GLN A 197 -16.99 48.43 10.61
N ALA A 198 -16.37 48.06 9.48
CA ALA A 198 -16.98 48.13 8.16
C ALA A 198 -18.19 47.18 8.01
N LEU A 199 -18.18 46.05 8.72
CA LEU A 199 -19.29 45.11 8.81
C LEU A 199 -20.40 45.57 9.76
N GLY A 200 -20.23 46.68 10.47
CA GLY A 200 -21.19 47.20 11.44
C GLY A 200 -21.15 46.49 12.80
N LEU A 201 -20.02 45.85 13.14
CA LEU A 201 -19.77 45.15 14.40
C LEU A 201 -18.97 46.01 15.39
#